data_AF-A0A4R0RSI5-F1
#
_entry.id   AF-A0A4R0RSI5-F1
#
_cell.length_a   1.000
_cell.length_b   1.000
_cell.length_c   1.000
_cell.angle_alpha   90.00
_cell.angle_beta   90.00
_cell.angle_gamma   90.00
#
_symmetry.space_group_name_H-M   'P 1'
#
loop_
_entity.id
_entity.type
_entity.pdbx_description
1 polymer ?
#
loop_
_entity_poly.entity_id
_entity_poly.type
_entity_poly.pdbx_seq_one_letter_code
_entity_poly.pdbx_strand_id
1 'polypeptide(L)'
;MESYNAAVDDAEGVLRTQGGAIRNTAGASFLSFVSSVKKHAPATHIVYDQHTPVTAQDSDAIIVLRNADRSVWQLDALRSILMAQGTRRVIVVSSSTPYDLISFKAESTNYAHVACGEYTAQALDVVADVIFGKKKATGRLAVVLAVQDQLQ
;
A
#
# COMPACT_ATOMS: atom_id res chain seq x y z
N MET A 1 26.04 4.38 18.38
CA MET A 1 25.53 4.59 17.02
C MET A 1 24.54 3.46 16.77
N GLU A 2 23.27 3.68 17.10
CA GLU A 2 22.25 2.61 17.04
C GLU A 2 21.58 2.60 15.67
N SER A 3 21.52 1.42 15.07
CA SER A 3 20.94 1.13 13.75
C SER A 3 19.41 1.16 13.86
N TYR A 4 18.80 2.21 13.31
CA TYR A 4 17.39 2.50 13.51
C TYR A 4 16.42 1.65 12.66
N ASN A 5 16.86 0.96 11.60
CA ASN A 5 15.98 0.09 10.79
C ASN A 5 16.74 -0.94 9.92
N ALA A 6 16.88 -2.18 10.39
CA ALA A 6 17.54 -3.25 9.61
C ALA A 6 16.80 -3.65 8.31
N ALA A 7 15.57 -3.18 8.09
CA ALA A 7 14.81 -3.41 6.86
C ALA A 7 15.17 -2.44 5.73
N VAL A 8 15.82 -1.32 6.07
CA VAL A 8 16.25 -0.28 5.12
C VAL A 8 17.67 -0.56 4.61
N ASP A 9 18.49 -1.27 5.40
CA ASP A 9 19.89 -1.58 5.08
C ASP A 9 20.09 -2.92 4.34
N ASP A 10 19.06 -3.76 4.23
CA ASP A 10 19.12 -5.01 3.46
C ASP A 10 18.48 -4.80 2.08
N ALA A 11 19.27 -5.01 1.02
CA ALA A 11 18.81 -4.94 -0.37
C ALA A 11 17.67 -5.94 -0.67
N GLU A 12 17.44 -6.93 0.20
CA GLU A 12 16.32 -7.88 0.12
C GLU A 12 15.10 -7.48 0.96
N GLY A 13 15.16 -6.44 1.80
CA GLY A 13 14.03 -6.02 2.65
C GLY A 13 13.60 -7.07 3.70
N VAL A 14 14.48 -8.01 4.04
CA VAL A 14 14.21 -9.14 4.92
C VAL A 14 14.81 -8.90 6.31
N LEU A 15 13.97 -8.66 7.31
CA LEU A 15 14.44 -8.73 8.71
C LEU A 15 14.68 -10.19 9.09
N ARG A 16 15.85 -10.51 9.66
CA ARG A 16 16.15 -11.84 10.23
C ARG A 16 16.31 -11.74 11.75
N THR A 17 15.93 -12.79 12.48
CA THR A 17 16.18 -12.95 13.92
C THR A 17 17.65 -13.30 14.17
N GLN A 18 18.12 -13.20 15.43
CA GLN A 18 19.48 -13.62 15.80
C GLN A 18 19.77 -15.10 15.51
N GLY A 19 18.74 -15.94 15.38
CA GLY A 19 18.84 -17.34 14.96
C GLY A 19 18.71 -17.59 13.45
N GLY A 20 18.74 -16.53 12.62
CA GLY A 20 18.66 -16.64 11.16
C GLY A 20 17.24 -16.80 10.58
N ALA A 21 16.21 -16.98 11.41
CA ALA A 21 14.82 -17.06 10.93
C ALA A 21 14.32 -15.70 10.42
N ILE A 22 13.61 -15.69 9.30
CA ILE A 22 13.01 -14.48 8.73
C ILE A 22 11.94 -13.93 9.67
N ARG A 23 12.15 -12.71 10.17
CA ARG A 23 11.28 -11.95 11.07
C ARG A 23 10.26 -11.08 10.34
N ASN A 24 10.53 -10.67 9.09
CA ASN A 24 9.58 -9.90 8.27
C ASN A 24 9.19 -10.68 7.01
N THR A 25 8.03 -11.33 7.05
CA THR A 25 7.44 -12.02 5.88
C THR A 25 6.71 -11.08 4.93
N ALA A 26 6.33 -9.88 5.38
CA ALA A 26 5.60 -8.93 4.56
C ALA A 26 6.50 -8.28 3.49
N GLY A 27 7.77 -8.02 3.82
CA GLY A 27 8.75 -7.46 2.88
C GLY A 27 8.88 -8.29 1.61
N ALA A 28 9.02 -9.61 1.74
CA ALA A 28 9.10 -10.53 0.61
C ALA A 28 7.84 -10.48 -0.27
N SER A 29 6.65 -10.42 0.33
CA SER A 29 5.40 -10.27 -0.41
C SER A 29 5.32 -8.95 -1.19
N PHE A 30 5.73 -7.84 -0.59
CA PHE A 30 5.72 -6.55 -1.28
C PHE A 30 6.76 -6.48 -2.40
N LEU A 31 7.92 -7.13 -2.26
CA LEU A 31 8.88 -7.27 -3.36
C LEU A 31 8.33 -8.14 -4.51
N SER A 32 7.57 -9.19 -4.19
CA SER A 32 6.83 -9.95 -5.20
C SER A 32 5.80 -9.07 -5.91
N PHE A 33 5.12 -8.18 -5.18
CA PHE A 33 4.19 -7.23 -5.78
C PHE A 33 4.88 -6.26 -6.73
N VAL A 34 6.01 -5.67 -6.32
CA VAL A 34 6.84 -4.81 -7.18
C VAL A 34 7.25 -5.54 -8.45
N SER A 35 7.70 -6.79 -8.32
CA SER A 35 8.06 -7.63 -9.47
C SER A 35 6.88 -7.84 -10.41
N SER A 36 5.68 -8.02 -9.86
CA SER A 36 4.44 -8.21 -10.62
C SER A 36 4.00 -6.93 -11.34
N VAL A 37 4.09 -5.77 -10.69
CA VAL A 37 3.85 -4.45 -11.31
C VAL A 37 4.85 -4.21 -12.45
N LYS A 38 6.13 -4.54 -12.24
CA LYS A 38 7.18 -4.39 -13.25
C LYS A 38 7.01 -5.26 -14.50
N LYS A 39 6.20 -6.33 -14.43
CA LYS A 39 5.80 -7.09 -15.63
C LYS A 39 4.92 -6.25 -16.58
N HIS A 40 4.25 -5.23 -16.07
CA HIS A 40 3.27 -4.42 -16.81
C HIS A 40 3.77 -3.00 -17.12
N ALA A 41 4.54 -2.38 -16.23
CA ALA A 41 5.09 -1.03 -16.42
C ALA A 41 6.39 -0.80 -15.62
N PRO A 42 7.32 0.06 -16.11
CA PRO A 42 8.45 0.51 -15.30
C PRO A 42 7.96 1.13 -13.99
N ALA A 43 8.55 0.74 -12.87
CA ALA A 43 8.13 1.20 -11.55
C ALA A 43 9.31 1.41 -10.61
N THR A 44 9.26 2.51 -9.87
CA THR A 44 10.12 2.77 -8.71
C THR A 44 9.42 2.26 -7.46
N HIS A 45 10.12 1.48 -6.64
CA HIS A 45 9.60 1.00 -5.36
C HIS A 45 10.14 1.87 -4.24
N ILE A 46 9.24 2.36 -3.40
CA ILE A 46 9.56 3.16 -2.23
C ILE A 46 8.93 2.48 -1.02
N VAL A 47 9.76 2.14 -0.04
CA VAL A 47 9.30 1.80 1.31
C VAL A 47 9.23 3.11 2.07
N TYR A 48 8.08 3.42 2.66
CA TYR A 48 7.85 4.66 3.38
C TYR A 48 7.43 4.41 4.82
N ASP A 49 7.73 5.38 5.67
CA ASP A 49 7.33 5.43 7.07
C ASP A 49 6.82 6.85 7.42
N GLN A 50 6.48 7.07 8.69
CA GLN A 50 6.00 8.36 9.18
C GLN A 50 7.01 9.53 9.04
N HIS A 51 8.28 9.25 8.74
CA HIS A 51 9.34 10.25 8.57
C HIS A 51 9.75 10.42 7.11
N THR A 52 9.23 9.58 6.22
CA THR A 52 9.57 9.56 4.81
C THR A 52 8.50 10.31 4.02
N PRO A 53 8.75 11.55 3.57
CA PRO A 53 7.84 12.23 2.67
C PRO A 53 7.77 11.47 1.34
N VAL A 54 6.55 11.15 0.90
CA VAL A 54 6.31 10.49 -0.39
C VAL A 54 5.50 11.39 -1.33
N THR A 55 5.92 11.41 -2.59
CA THR A 55 5.26 12.13 -3.68
C THR A 55 5.34 11.29 -4.95
N ALA A 56 4.39 11.49 -5.87
CA ALA A 56 4.32 10.81 -7.16
C ALA A 56 4.32 11.83 -8.32
N GLN A 57 5.15 12.86 -8.20
CA GLN A 57 5.25 13.93 -9.20
C GLN A 57 5.49 13.36 -10.61
N ASP A 58 4.69 13.85 -11.56
CA ASP A 58 4.68 13.47 -12.97
C ASP A 58 4.50 11.97 -13.25
N SER A 59 3.99 11.21 -12.28
CA SER A 59 3.86 9.76 -12.32
C SER A 59 2.46 9.27 -11.92
N ASP A 60 2.15 8.02 -12.25
CA ASP A 60 1.07 7.29 -11.60
C ASP A 60 1.57 6.69 -10.28
N ALA A 61 0.70 6.59 -9.29
CA ALA A 61 1.03 6.08 -7.97
C ALA A 61 0.21 4.84 -7.61
N ILE A 62 0.88 3.81 -7.11
CA ILE A 62 0.24 2.69 -6.39
C ILE A 62 0.75 2.78 -4.95
N ILE A 63 -0.14 3.11 -4.02
CA ILE A 63 0.16 3.12 -2.59
C ILE A 63 -0.49 1.91 -1.92
N VAL A 64 0.30 1.17 -1.16
CA VAL A 64 -0.16 -0.02 -0.44
C VAL A 64 -0.29 0.31 1.04
N LEU A 65 -1.51 0.19 1.55
CA LEU A 65 -1.85 0.38 2.95
C LEU A 65 -1.89 -0.98 3.67
N ARG A 66 -1.55 -0.95 4.95
CA ARG A 66 -1.64 -2.12 5.84
C ARG A 66 -2.11 -1.70 7.22
N ASN A 67 -3.39 -1.97 7.52
CA ASN A 67 -4.02 -1.62 8.79
C ASN A 67 -3.93 -0.12 9.09
N ALA A 68 -4.13 0.72 8.07
CA ALA A 68 -4.08 2.18 8.15
C ALA A 68 -5.23 2.76 8.99
N ASP A 69 -6.29 2.00 9.22
CA ASP A 69 -7.33 2.30 10.23
C ASP A 69 -6.73 2.46 11.64
N ARG A 70 -5.57 1.87 11.90
CA ARG A 70 -4.82 1.95 13.16
C ARG A 70 -3.49 2.69 13.03
N SER A 71 -3.18 3.22 11.85
CA SER A 71 -1.88 3.79 11.52
C SER A 71 -2.05 5.02 10.62
N VAL A 72 -2.52 6.10 11.25
CA VAL A 72 -2.94 7.35 10.57
C VAL A 72 -1.83 7.94 9.69
N TRP A 73 -0.55 7.75 10.02
CA TRP A 73 0.57 8.25 9.22
C TRP A 73 0.56 7.72 7.77
N GLN A 74 0.02 6.52 7.51
CA GLN A 74 -0.14 5.99 6.15
C GLN A 74 -1.19 6.78 5.36
N LEU A 75 -2.23 7.26 6.05
CA LEU A 75 -3.27 8.10 5.45
C LEU A 75 -2.76 9.52 5.18
N ASP A 76 -1.85 10.02 5.99
CA ASP A 76 -1.17 11.29 5.71
C ASP A 76 -0.28 11.19 4.46
N ALA A 77 0.44 10.07 4.31
CA ALA A 77 1.19 9.78 3.08
C ALA A 77 0.27 9.71 1.84
N LEU A 78 -0.89 9.05 1.94
CA LEU A 78 -1.90 9.05 0.89
C LEU A 78 -2.38 10.48 0.56
N ARG A 79 -2.67 11.31 1.57
CA ARG A 79 -3.08 12.69 1.37
C ARG A 79 -2.00 13.49 0.63
N SER A 80 -0.73 13.33 1.02
CA SER A 80 0.40 13.97 0.32
C SER A 80 0.48 13.59 -1.16
N ILE A 81 0.30 12.31 -1.50
CA ILE A 81 0.30 11.85 -2.90
C ILE A 81 -0.86 12.45 -3.69
N LEU A 82 -2.06 12.50 -3.09
CA LEU A 82 -3.27 13.05 -3.73
C LEU A 82 -3.20 14.56 -3.95
N MET A 83 -2.48 15.28 -3.09
CA MET A 83 -2.30 16.74 -3.20
C MET A 83 -1.06 17.14 -4.02
N ALA A 84 -0.16 16.20 -4.30
CA ALA A 84 1.05 16.48 -5.05
C ALA A 84 0.72 16.90 -6.50
N GLN A 85 1.28 18.03 -6.93
CA GLN A 85 1.14 18.49 -8.31
C GLN A 85 1.82 17.50 -9.26
N GLY A 86 1.16 17.23 -10.40
CA GLY A 86 1.67 16.32 -11.42
C GLY A 86 1.37 14.84 -11.17
N THR A 87 0.85 14.43 -10.00
CA THR A 87 0.34 13.07 -9.80
C THR A 87 -0.83 12.81 -10.76
N ARG A 88 -0.70 11.79 -11.61
CA ARG A 88 -1.67 11.53 -12.69
C ARG A 88 -2.85 10.67 -12.23
N ARG A 89 -2.56 9.46 -11.77
CA ARG A 89 -3.55 8.48 -11.28
C ARG A 89 -3.05 7.88 -9.99
N VAL A 90 -3.95 7.71 -9.04
CA VAL A 90 -3.65 7.09 -7.75
C VAL A 90 -4.48 5.83 -7.58
N ILE A 91 -3.81 4.74 -7.23
CA ILE A 91 -4.42 3.47 -6.86
C ILE A 91 -4.02 3.15 -5.43
N VAL A 92 -5.03 2.95 -4.59
CA VAL A 92 -4.87 2.56 -3.19
C VAL A 92 -5.12 1.06 -3.08
N VAL A 93 -4.16 0.34 -2.48
CA VAL A 93 -4.26 -1.10 -2.24
C VAL A 93 -4.33 -1.35 -0.73
N SER A 94 -5.47 -1.80 -0.25
CA SER A 94 -5.65 -2.30 1.11
C SER A 94 -5.22 -3.75 1.21
N SER A 95 -4.03 -3.98 1.77
CA SER A 95 -3.35 -5.29 1.74
C SER A 95 -3.72 -6.22 2.89
N SER A 96 -4.56 -5.82 3.84
CA SER A 96 -4.91 -6.68 4.98
C SER A 96 -6.36 -6.51 5.38
N THR A 97 -6.71 -5.32 5.85
CA THR A 97 -8.07 -4.97 6.20
C THR A 97 -8.69 -4.16 5.08
N PRO A 98 -9.97 -4.39 4.72
CA PRO A 98 -10.66 -3.52 3.77
C PRO A 98 -11.04 -2.15 4.36
N TYR A 99 -10.81 -1.93 5.67
CA TYR A 99 -11.23 -0.74 6.41
C TYR A 99 -10.19 0.38 6.44
N ASP A 100 -9.05 0.25 5.76
CA ASP A 100 -7.95 1.23 5.83
C ASP A 100 -8.43 2.68 5.63
N LEU A 101 -9.44 2.89 4.77
CA LEU A 101 -9.98 4.21 4.42
C LEU A 101 -11.26 4.59 5.19
N ILE A 102 -11.71 3.81 6.18
CA ILE A 102 -13.01 4.01 6.85
C ILE A 102 -13.17 5.40 7.49
N SER A 103 -12.07 5.98 7.98
CA SER A 103 -12.03 7.32 8.57
C SER A 103 -11.24 8.32 7.72
N PHE A 104 -10.85 7.93 6.50
CA PHE A 104 -10.05 8.79 5.65
C PHE A 104 -10.91 9.85 4.98
N LYS A 105 -10.64 11.11 5.35
CA LYS A 105 -11.19 12.29 4.67
C LYS A 105 -10.04 13.03 4.00
N ALA A 106 -10.19 13.29 2.70
CA ALA A 106 -9.26 14.05 1.89
C ALA A 106 -10.03 15.04 1.01
N GLU A 107 -9.36 16.14 0.70
CA GLU A 107 -9.86 17.19 -0.19
C GLU A 107 -10.06 16.67 -1.62
N SER A 108 -9.25 15.68 -2.01
CA SER A 108 -9.37 14.95 -3.27
C SER A 108 -9.68 13.49 -3.02
N THR A 109 -10.69 12.96 -3.71
CA THR A 109 -11.05 11.54 -3.73
C THR A 109 -10.73 10.89 -5.08
N ASN A 110 -9.86 11.51 -5.89
CA ASN A 110 -9.48 11.03 -7.21
C ASN A 110 -8.49 9.86 -7.14
N TYR A 111 -8.96 8.70 -6.66
CA TYR A 111 -8.23 7.46 -6.63
C TYR A 111 -9.15 6.26 -6.88
N ALA A 112 -8.58 5.18 -7.39
CA ALA A 112 -9.21 3.86 -7.35
C ALA A 112 -8.76 3.12 -6.07
N HIS A 113 -9.65 2.35 -5.46
CA HIS A 113 -9.33 1.55 -4.27
C HIS A 113 -9.62 0.07 -4.52
N VAL A 114 -8.65 -0.76 -4.16
CA VAL A 114 -8.78 -2.23 -4.17
C VAL A 114 -8.37 -2.77 -2.82
N ALA A 115 -9.18 -3.67 -2.27
CA ALA A 115 -8.85 -4.42 -1.07
C ALA A 115 -8.66 -5.90 -1.43
N CYS A 116 -7.55 -6.50 -1.01
CA CYS A 116 -7.25 -7.91 -1.28
C CYS A 116 -7.32 -8.83 -0.05
N GLY A 117 -7.56 -8.28 1.14
CA GLY A 117 -7.80 -9.06 2.38
C GLY A 117 -6.57 -9.74 2.99
N GLU A 118 -5.48 -9.85 2.24
CA GLU A 118 -4.20 -10.39 2.68
C GLU A 118 -3.04 -9.88 1.83
N TYR A 119 -1.82 -9.95 2.40
CA TYR A 119 -0.58 -9.49 1.76
C TYR A 119 0.25 -10.68 1.27
N THR A 120 -0.38 -11.77 0.83
CA THR A 120 0.35 -12.91 0.23
C THR A 120 0.88 -12.52 -1.15
N ALA A 121 1.97 -13.14 -1.59
CA ALA A 121 2.52 -12.91 -2.93
C ALA A 121 1.48 -13.20 -4.02
N GLN A 122 0.64 -14.22 -3.83
CA GLN A 122 -0.43 -14.62 -4.74
C GLN A 122 -1.54 -13.56 -4.81
N ALA A 123 -2.00 -13.05 -3.67
CA ALA A 123 -3.00 -11.99 -3.65
C ALA A 123 -2.50 -10.73 -4.35
N LEU A 124 -1.26 -10.33 -4.07
CA LEU A 124 -0.67 -9.13 -4.66
C LEU A 124 -0.37 -9.27 -6.17
N ASP A 125 0.02 -10.45 -6.66
CA ASP A 125 0.17 -10.72 -8.10
C ASP A 125 -1.17 -10.57 -8.83
N VAL A 126 -2.27 -11.06 -8.24
CA VAL A 126 -3.63 -10.86 -8.78
C VAL A 126 -4.05 -9.38 -8.73
N VAL A 127 -3.70 -8.65 -7.67
CA VAL A 127 -3.96 -7.20 -7.60
C VAL A 127 -3.25 -6.47 -8.75
N ALA A 128 -2.00 -6.81 -9.06
CA ALA A 128 -1.28 -6.22 -10.19
C ALA A 128 -2.04 -6.46 -11.51
N ASP A 129 -2.46 -7.71 -11.76
CA ASP A 129 -3.25 -8.03 -12.95
C ASP A 129 -4.58 -7.25 -13.03
N VAL A 130 -5.24 -7.00 -11.90
CA VAL A 130 -6.46 -6.19 -11.85
C VAL A 130 -6.17 -4.73 -12.17
N ILE A 131 -5.13 -4.15 -11.55
CA ILE A 131 -4.70 -2.76 -11.75
C ILE A 131 -4.43 -2.48 -13.23
N PHE A 132 -3.74 -3.40 -13.91
CA PHE A 132 -3.37 -3.27 -15.32
C PHE A 132 -4.42 -3.85 -16.29
N GLY A 133 -5.61 -4.21 -15.80
CA GLY A 133 -6.74 -4.66 -16.63
C GLY A 133 -6.56 -6.03 -17.28
N LYS A 134 -5.61 -6.86 -16.81
CA LYS A 134 -5.43 -8.25 -17.25
C LYS A 134 -6.45 -9.18 -16.64
N LYS A 135 -6.96 -8.86 -15.44
CA LYS A 135 -8.04 -9.58 -14.77
C LYS A 135 -9.13 -8.60 -14.34
N LYS A 136 -10.37 -9.07 -14.36
CA LYS A 136 -11.51 -8.32 -13.82
C LYS A 136 -11.65 -8.61 -12.33
N ALA A 137 -11.79 -7.57 -11.50
CA ALA A 137 -12.15 -7.75 -10.10
C ALA A 137 -13.59 -8.31 -10.01
N THR A 138 -13.73 -9.50 -9.44
CA THR A 138 -15.04 -10.15 -9.22
C THR A 138 -15.41 -10.26 -7.74
N GLY A 139 -14.46 -10.00 -6.83
CA GLY A 139 -14.69 -10.00 -5.40
C GLY A 139 -15.72 -8.96 -4.99
N ARG A 140 -16.51 -9.30 -3.96
CA ARG A 140 -17.43 -8.37 -3.30
C ARG A 140 -16.98 -8.19 -1.87
N LEU A 141 -17.09 -6.97 -1.37
CA LEU A 141 -16.76 -6.69 0.00
C LEU A 141 -17.71 -7.48 0.93
N ALA A 142 -17.13 -8.31 1.81
CA ALA A 142 -17.89 -9.19 2.70
C ALA A 142 -18.45 -8.48 3.94
N VAL A 143 -18.24 -7.16 4.03
CA VAL A 143 -18.47 -6.32 5.21
C VAL A 143 -19.09 -4.99 4.78
N VAL A 144 -19.84 -4.37 5.68
CA VAL A 144 -20.43 -3.04 5.44
C VAL A 144 -19.48 -1.98 5.98
N LEU A 145 -19.07 -1.04 5.13
CA LEU A 145 -18.37 0.17 5.56
C LEU A 145 -19.42 1.18 6.02
N ALA A 146 -19.87 1.07 7.27
CA ALA A 146 -20.73 2.08 7.87
C ALA A 146 -19.86 3.14 8.55
N VAL A 147 -19.89 4.37 8.05
CA VAL A 147 -19.42 5.52 8.82
C VAL A 147 -20.52 5.81 9.83
N GLN A 148 -20.23 5.65 11.12
CA GLN A 148 -21.10 6.20 12.15
C GLN A 148 -20.97 7.72 12.06
N ASP A 149 -21.91 8.36 11.37
CA ASP A 149 -22.15 9.78 11.59
C ASP A 149 -22.49 9.93 13.07
N GLN A 150 -21.62 10.59 13.82
CA GLN A 150 -21.92 10.93 15.21
C GLN A 150 -23.20 11.75 15.21
N LEU A 151 -24.28 11.15 15.72
CA LEU A 151 -25.44 11.90 16.20
C LEU A 151 -24.89 12.92 17.22
N GLN A 152 -25.28 14.17 16.98
CA GLN A 152 -24.85 15.40 17.64
C GLN A 152 -24.71 15.30 19.17
#